data_AF-A0A8J2WIJ2-F1
#
_entry.id   AF-A0A8J2WIJ2-F1
#
_cell.length_a   1.000
_cell.length_b   1.000
_cell.length_c   1.000
_cell.angle_alpha   90.00
_cell.angle_beta   90.00
_cell.angle_gamma   90.00
#
_symmetry.space_group_name_H-M   'P 1'
#
loop_
_entity.id
_entity.type
_entity.pdbx_description
1 polymer ?
#
loop_
_entity_poly.entity_id
_entity_poly.type
_entity_poly.pdbx_seq_one_letter_code
_entity_poly.pdbx_strand_id
1 'polypeptide(L)'
;MAIYYETAYSFLLLVMTCLFAIQSVSAAYNILILSPITTPSHTNILKPLVMALADERGHSVTYWNGLKPPSTFNSTTNNLRVLHSPNLAEINSDHQIGFNDPNSAFRLFFDIPKRMKIYCTAVYQDPVFHQLMNNNESDTI
;
A
#
# COMPACT_ATOMS: atom_id res chain seq x y z
N MET A 1 -13.50 45.49 -35.64
CA MET A 1 -12.56 44.39 -35.95
C MET A 1 -11.68 44.05 -34.75
N ALA A 2 -11.09 45.02 -34.03
CA ALA A 2 -10.24 44.77 -32.84
C ALA A 2 -10.92 43.98 -31.68
N ILE A 3 -12.20 44.26 -31.39
CA ILE A 3 -12.95 43.60 -30.29
C ILE A 3 -13.12 42.08 -30.53
N TYR A 4 -13.21 41.64 -31.78
CA TYR A 4 -13.32 40.22 -32.13
C TYR A 4 -12.01 39.45 -31.92
N TYR A 5 -10.86 40.12 -32.06
CA TYR A 5 -9.56 39.51 -31.79
C TYR A 5 -9.35 39.32 -30.29
N GLU A 6 -9.67 40.33 -29.47
CA GLU A 6 -9.56 40.27 -28.01
C GLU A 6 -10.41 39.16 -27.38
N THR A 7 -11.65 38.98 -27.86
CA THR A 7 -12.53 37.91 -27.38
C THR A 7 -12.05 36.52 -27.82
N ALA A 8 -11.49 36.41 -29.03
CA ALA A 8 -10.91 35.16 -29.53
C ALA A 8 -9.66 34.74 -28.74
N TYR A 9 -8.76 35.68 -28.42
CA TYR A 9 -7.58 35.41 -27.59
C TYR A 9 -7.95 35.01 -26.17
N SER A 10 -8.94 35.68 -25.57
CA SER A 10 -9.44 35.35 -24.23
C SER A 10 -10.07 33.95 -24.18
N PHE A 11 -10.84 33.59 -25.21
CA PHE A 11 -11.42 32.25 -25.33
C PHE A 11 -10.35 31.18 -25.54
N LEU A 12 -9.34 31.46 -26.38
CA LEU A 12 -8.24 30.54 -26.65
C LEU A 12 -7.37 30.31 -25.40
N LEU A 13 -7.10 31.37 -24.63
CA LEU A 13 -6.43 31.28 -23.34
C LEU A 13 -7.23 30.42 -22.35
N LEU A 14 -8.55 30.66 -22.20
CA LEU A 14 -9.43 29.87 -21.33
C LEU A 14 -9.40 28.38 -21.69
N VAL A 15 -9.49 28.06 -22.98
CA VAL A 15 -9.45 26.66 -23.47
C VAL A 15 -8.10 26.02 -23.13
N MET A 16 -6.99 26.74 -23.29
CA MET A 16 -5.66 26.24 -22.94
C MET A 16 -5.48 26.03 -21.43
N THR A 17 -5.98 26.92 -20.57
CA THR A 17 -5.96 26.71 -19.11
C THR A 17 -6.81 25.53 -18.69
N CYS A 18 -7.99 25.34 -19.29
CA CYS A 18 -8.82 24.16 -19.05
C CYS A 18 -8.12 22.87 -19.47
N LEU A 19 -7.51 22.82 -20.65
CA LEU A 19 -6.78 21.64 -21.13
C LEU A 19 -5.59 21.30 -20.22
N PHE A 20 -4.86 22.30 -19.73
CA PHE A 20 -3.76 22.09 -18.79
C PHE A 20 -4.25 21.60 -17.43
N ALA A 21 -5.39 22.12 -16.94
CA ALA A 21 -6.01 21.69 -15.70
C ALA A 21 -6.53 20.23 -15.75
N ILE A 22 -6.98 19.77 -16.93
CA ILE A 22 -7.43 18.39 -17.14
C ILE A 22 -6.23 17.42 -17.12
N GLN A 23 -5.05 17.84 -17.61
CA GLN A 23 -3.83 17.01 -17.55
C GLN A 23 -3.27 16.85 -16.14
N SER A 24 -3.59 17.76 -15.22
CA SER A 24 -3.19 17.64 -13.81
C SER A 24 -4.02 16.67 -12.98
N VAL A 25 -5.02 16.00 -13.58
CA VAL A 25 -5.61 14.80 -12.96
C VAL A 25 -4.56 13.70 -13.05
N SER A 26 -3.81 13.55 -11.96
CA SER A 26 -2.83 12.48 -11.75
C SER A 26 -3.40 11.15 -12.26
N ALA A 27 -2.65 10.46 -13.11
CA ALA A 27 -3.01 9.10 -13.51
C ALA A 27 -3.22 8.25 -12.23
N ALA A 28 -4.40 7.65 -12.11
CA ALA A 28 -4.66 6.66 -11.08
C ALA A 28 -3.88 5.39 -11.45
N TYR A 29 -3.13 4.84 -10.50
CA TYR A 29 -2.36 3.61 -10.70
C TYR A 29 -2.94 2.49 -9.84
N ASN A 30 -2.72 1.25 -10.27
CA ASN A 30 -2.95 0.05 -9.48
C ASN A 30 -1.69 -0.24 -8.66
N ILE A 31 -1.78 -0.10 -7.33
CA ILE A 31 -0.65 -0.24 -6.41
C ILE A 31 -0.87 -1.45 -5.52
N LEU A 32 0.06 -2.40 -5.57
CA LEU A 32 0.12 -3.54 -4.65
C LEU A 32 1.11 -3.26 -3.52
N ILE A 33 0.64 -3.32 -2.27
CA ILE A 33 1.46 -3.14 -1.08
C ILE A 33 1.49 -4.45 -0.31
N LEU A 34 2.69 -5.04 -0.20
CA LEU A 34 2.93 -6.29 0.51
C LEU A 34 3.58 -6.02 1.86
N SER A 35 2.89 -6.35 2.96
CA SER A 35 3.41 -6.23 4.33
C SER A 35 3.39 -7.58 5.05
N PRO A 36 4.40 -8.44 4.80
CA PRO A 36 4.47 -9.76 5.43
C PRO A 36 4.84 -9.71 6.93
N ILE A 37 5.41 -8.60 7.40
CA ILE A 37 5.72 -8.40 8.83
C ILE A 37 4.46 -7.91 9.54
N THR A 38 3.74 -8.86 10.11
CA THR A 38 2.48 -8.73 10.84
C THR A 38 2.61 -8.25 12.29
N THR A 39 3.34 -7.15 12.52
CA THR A 39 3.36 -6.48 13.84
C THR A 39 2.55 -5.18 13.82
N PRO A 40 1.91 -4.79 14.96
CA PRO A 40 1.14 -3.55 15.02
C PRO A 40 1.97 -2.30 14.68
N SER A 41 3.24 -2.25 15.08
CA SER A 41 4.13 -1.13 14.79
C SER A 41 4.37 -0.92 13.29
N HIS A 42 4.64 -1.99 12.53
CA HIS A 42 4.80 -1.90 11.08
C HIS A 42 3.49 -1.51 10.38
N THR A 43 2.36 -2.04 10.85
CA THR A 43 1.04 -1.70 10.31
C THR A 43 0.68 -0.24 10.55
N ASN A 44 1.01 0.30 11.72
CA ASN A 44 0.76 1.71 12.06
C ASN A 44 1.59 2.67 11.18
N ILE A 45 2.78 2.26 10.73
CA ILE A 45 3.61 3.05 9.82
C ILE A 45 3.07 3.00 8.39
N LEU A 46 2.66 1.82 7.91
CA LEU A 46 2.16 1.67 6.55
C LEU A 46 0.73 2.20 6.37
N LYS A 47 -0.10 2.18 7.42
CA LYS A 47 -1.50 2.60 7.34
C LYS A 47 -1.70 3.99 6.74
N PRO A 48 -1.03 5.07 7.24
CA PRO A 48 -1.19 6.40 6.68
C PRO A 48 -0.82 6.47 5.20
N LEU A 49 0.24 5.76 4.79
CA LEU A 49 0.66 5.70 3.40
C LEU A 49 -0.40 5.06 2.50
N VAL A 50 -0.92 3.89 2.91
CA VAL A 50 -1.97 3.18 2.17
C VAL A 50 -3.21 4.07 2.00
N MET A 51 -3.61 4.76 3.07
CA MET A 51 -4.79 5.62 3.05
C MET A 51 -4.58 6.86 2.19
N ALA A 52 -3.43 7.53 2.28
CA ALA A 52 -3.14 8.69 1.44
C ALA A 52 -3.11 8.31 -0.05
N LEU A 53 -2.56 7.15 -0.41
CA LEU A 53 -2.56 6.69 -1.80
C LEU A 53 -3.98 6.44 -2.33
N ALA A 54 -4.85 5.80 -1.54
CA ALA A 54 -6.21 5.48 -1.95
C ALA A 54 -7.17 6.69 -1.92
N ASP A 55 -7.16 7.45 -0.82
CA ASP A 55 -8.14 8.50 -0.56
C ASP A 55 -7.69 9.87 -1.08
N GLU A 56 -6.42 10.26 -0.89
CA GLU A 56 -5.94 11.59 -1.27
C GLU A 56 -5.39 11.64 -2.70
N ARG A 57 -4.81 10.52 -3.18
CA ARG A 57 -4.22 10.43 -4.53
C ARG A 57 -5.08 9.68 -5.54
N GLY A 58 -6.18 9.07 -5.09
CA GLY A 58 -7.13 8.38 -5.96
C GLY A 58 -6.59 7.14 -6.67
N HIS A 59 -5.53 6.53 -6.15
CA HIS A 59 -4.99 5.28 -6.69
C HIS A 59 -5.83 4.08 -6.23
N SER A 60 -5.91 3.05 -7.08
CA SER A 60 -6.47 1.76 -6.68
C SER A 60 -5.41 0.98 -5.93
N VAL A 61 -5.61 0.74 -4.64
CA VAL A 61 -4.62 0.15 -3.75
C VAL A 61 -5.11 -1.22 -3.29
N THR A 62 -4.30 -2.25 -3.53
CA THR A 62 -4.45 -3.55 -2.87
C THR A 62 -3.41 -3.66 -1.77
N TYR A 63 -3.85 -3.74 -0.52
CA TYR A 63 -2.99 -3.89 0.64
C TYR A 63 -3.13 -5.28 1.24
N TRP A 64 -2.03 -6.02 1.28
CA TRP A 64 -1.98 -7.36 1.86
C TRP A 64 -1.14 -7.36 3.14
N ASN A 65 -1.73 -7.87 4.22
CA ASN A 65 -1.09 -7.99 5.52
C ASN A 65 -1.71 -9.16 6.29
N GLY A 66 -0.94 -9.85 7.11
CA GLY A 66 -1.50 -10.88 7.99
C GLY A 66 -2.10 -10.38 9.31
N LEU A 67 -2.10 -9.08 9.62
CA LEU A 67 -2.93 -8.53 10.70
C LEU A 67 -4.33 -8.16 10.20
N LYS A 68 -5.35 -8.40 11.03
CA LYS A 68 -6.71 -8.00 10.70
C LYS A 68 -6.77 -6.47 10.66
N PRO A 69 -7.29 -5.86 9.59
CA PRO A 69 -7.41 -4.41 9.53
C PRO A 69 -8.30 -3.91 10.67
N PRO A 70 -7.93 -2.82 11.36
CA PRO A 70 -8.81 -2.21 12.34
C PRO A 70 -10.06 -1.66 11.64
N SER A 71 -11.18 -1.55 12.36
CA SER A 71 -12.44 -1.01 11.81
C SER A 71 -12.32 0.42 11.25
N THR A 72 -11.29 1.15 11.66
CA THR A 72 -10.93 2.48 11.17
C THR A 72 -10.04 2.47 9.93
N PHE A 73 -9.86 1.30 9.28
CA PHE A 73 -9.08 1.12 8.07
C PHE A 73 -10.03 0.94 6.88
N ASN A 74 -10.83 1.97 6.62
CA ASN A 74 -11.76 2.01 5.51
C ASN A 74 -11.42 3.22 4.66
N SER A 75 -11.24 3.01 3.37
CA SER A 75 -11.10 4.09 2.39
C SER A 75 -12.45 4.78 2.21
N THR A 76 -12.43 6.09 2.11
CA THR A 76 -13.65 6.89 1.86
C THR A 76 -14.05 6.82 0.39
N THR A 77 -13.09 6.52 -0.49
CA THR A 77 -13.25 6.50 -1.95
C THR A 77 -13.51 5.11 -2.54
N ASN A 78 -13.60 4.06 -1.71
CA ASN A 78 -13.68 2.64 -2.13
C ASN A 78 -12.50 2.14 -2.99
N ASN A 79 -11.43 2.91 -3.10
CA ASN A 79 -10.25 2.57 -3.91
C ASN A 79 -9.24 1.68 -3.16
N LEU A 80 -9.62 1.14 -2.00
CA LEU A 80 -8.77 0.29 -1.18
C LEU A 80 -9.38 -1.11 -1.06
N ARG A 81 -8.62 -2.10 -1.50
CA ARG A 81 -8.87 -3.51 -1.23
C ARG A 81 -7.87 -4.03 -0.20
N VAL A 82 -8.38 -4.55 0.92
CA VAL A 82 -7.52 -5.11 1.98
C VAL A 82 -7.64 -6.62 1.99
N LEU A 83 -6.50 -7.28 1.93
CA LEU A 83 -6.38 -8.74 2.00
C LEU A 83 -5.67 -9.15 3.26
N HIS A 84 -6.20 -10.20 3.88
CA HIS A 84 -5.75 -10.66 5.18
C HIS A 84 -5.39 -12.15 5.17
N SER A 85 -4.18 -12.45 5.62
CA SER A 85 -3.64 -13.82 5.76
C SER A 85 -3.39 -14.15 7.23
N PRO A 86 -4.33 -14.81 7.93
CA PRO A 86 -4.27 -14.98 9.39
C PRO A 86 -3.07 -15.81 9.86
N ASN A 87 -2.62 -16.79 9.06
CA ASN A 87 -1.49 -17.66 9.39
C ASN A 87 -0.16 -16.88 9.54
N LEU A 88 -0.03 -15.71 8.91
CA LEU A 88 1.15 -14.86 9.06
C LEU A 88 1.17 -14.13 10.41
N ALA A 89 0.03 -13.88 11.05
CA ALA A 89 0.00 -13.28 12.39
C ALA A 89 0.59 -14.21 13.46
N GLU A 90 0.36 -15.51 13.32
CA GLU A 90 0.84 -16.53 14.26
C GLU A 90 2.38 -16.55 14.34
N ILE A 91 3.04 -16.41 13.20
CA ILE A 91 4.51 -16.39 13.12
C ILE A 91 5.11 -15.20 13.86
N ASN A 92 4.41 -14.05 13.83
CA ASN A 92 4.84 -12.90 14.61
C ASN A 92 4.49 -13.02 16.08
N SER A 93 3.57 -13.87 16.50
CA SER A 93 3.22 -13.97 17.92
C SER A 93 4.36 -14.57 18.77
N ASP A 94 5.27 -15.33 18.16
CA ASP A 94 6.43 -15.93 18.84
C ASP A 94 7.58 -14.93 19.05
N HIS A 95 7.45 -14.11 20.09
CA HIS A 95 8.50 -13.20 20.55
C HIS A 95 9.30 -13.79 21.73
N GLN A 96 9.94 -14.94 21.55
CA GLN A 96 10.93 -15.44 22.52
C GLN A 96 12.27 -14.69 22.45
N ILE A 97 12.25 -13.35 22.43
CA ILE A 97 13.45 -12.53 22.64
C ILE A 97 13.40 -12.02 24.07
N GLY A 98 14.07 -12.73 24.97
CA GLY A 98 14.33 -12.20 26.30
C GLY A 98 15.36 -11.08 26.21
N PHE A 99 14.96 -9.83 26.46
CA PHE A 99 15.88 -8.70 26.60
C PHE A 99 16.64 -8.70 27.94
N ASN A 100 16.38 -9.69 28.80
CA ASN A 100 17.02 -9.87 30.10
C ASN A 100 18.41 -10.56 30.00
N ASP A 101 18.83 -11.01 28.82
CA ASP A 101 20.15 -11.59 28.59
C ASP A 101 21.12 -10.51 28.06
N PRO A 102 22.29 -10.28 28.70
CA PRO A 102 23.29 -9.32 28.23
C PRO A 102 23.82 -9.62 26.80
N ASN A 103 23.67 -10.85 26.31
CA ASN A 103 24.04 -11.24 24.94
C ASN A 103 22.87 -11.22 23.94
N SER A 104 21.69 -10.72 24.37
CA SER A 104 20.46 -10.70 23.57
C SER A 104 20.62 -10.01 22.21
N ALA A 105 21.43 -8.95 22.12
CA ALA A 105 21.66 -8.23 20.87
C ALA A 105 22.38 -9.07 19.81
N PHE A 106 23.46 -9.77 20.19
CA PHE A 106 24.18 -10.66 19.27
C PHE A 106 23.35 -11.89 18.91
N ARG A 107 22.64 -12.46 19.88
CA ARG A 107 21.74 -13.59 19.65
C ARG A 107 20.62 -13.22 18.67
N LEU A 108 20.01 -12.05 18.84
CA LEU A 108 19.04 -11.50 17.91
C LEU A 108 19.63 -11.36 16.51
N PHE A 109 20.83 -10.78 16.39
CA PHE A 109 21.52 -10.62 15.11
C PHE A 109 21.73 -11.96 14.37
N PHE A 110 22.17 -13.01 15.08
CA PHE A 110 22.34 -14.34 14.50
C PHE A 110 21.03 -15.10 14.24
N ASP A 111 19.94 -14.72 14.92
CA ASP A 111 18.62 -15.32 14.73
C ASP A 111 17.82 -14.65 13.59
N ILE A 112 18.20 -13.45 13.14
CA ILE A 112 17.54 -12.75 12.02
C ILE A 112 17.45 -13.63 10.75
N PRO A 113 18.53 -14.29 10.26
CA PRO A 113 18.43 -15.13 9.07
C PRO A 113 17.46 -16.31 9.23
N LYS A 114 17.43 -16.93 10.42
CA LYS A 114 16.48 -18.03 10.72
C LYS A 114 15.05 -17.53 10.70
N ARG A 115 14.79 -16.38 11.34
CA ARG A 115 13.48 -15.73 11.34
C ARG A 115 13.05 -15.35 9.94
N MET A 116 13.95 -14.76 9.14
CA MET A 116 13.69 -14.43 7.75
C MET A 116 13.28 -15.66 6.94
N LYS A 117 13.98 -16.79 7.10
CA LYS A 117 13.60 -18.05 6.44
C LYS A 117 12.18 -18.48 6.80
N ILE A 118 11.78 -18.37 8.07
CA ILE A 118 10.41 -18.71 8.51
C ILE A 118 9.40 -17.80 7.82
N TYR A 119 9.61 -16.47 7.84
CA TYR A 119 8.73 -15.52 7.15
C TYR A 119 8.64 -15.81 5.66
N CYS A 120 9.76 -15.95 4.96
CA CYS A 120 9.77 -16.22 3.53
C CYS A 120 9.03 -17.53 3.18
N THR A 121 9.22 -18.58 4.00
CA THR A 121 8.55 -19.86 3.79
C THR A 121 7.05 -19.72 3.93
N ALA A 122 6.59 -19.03 4.98
CA ALA A 122 5.17 -18.85 5.23
C ALA A 122 4.49 -17.94 4.21
N VAL A 123 5.16 -16.86 3.80
CA VAL A 123 4.68 -16.00 2.72
C VAL A 123 4.55 -16.79 1.43
N TYR A 124 5.56 -17.59 1.09
CA TYR A 124 5.53 -18.41 -0.11
C TYR A 124 4.43 -19.46 -0.07
N GLN A 125 4.12 -20.04 1.10
CA GLN A 125 3.07 -21.05 1.25
C GLN A 125 1.66 -20.45 1.33
N ASP A 126 1.53 -19.13 1.44
CA ASP A 126 0.24 -18.47 1.64
C ASP A 126 -0.57 -18.45 0.32
N PRO A 127 -1.82 -18.94 0.33
CA PRO A 127 -2.63 -19.00 -0.89
C PRO A 127 -3.04 -17.62 -1.39
N VAL A 128 -3.23 -16.63 -0.52
CA VAL A 128 -3.57 -15.25 -0.91
C VAL A 128 -2.37 -14.59 -1.59
N PHE A 129 -1.17 -14.84 -1.08
CA PHE A 129 0.07 -14.41 -1.74
C PHE A 129 0.19 -15.01 -3.16
N HIS A 130 -0.04 -16.31 -3.32
CA HIS A 130 -0.03 -16.92 -4.65
C HIS A 130 -1.11 -16.36 -5.58
N GLN A 131 -2.32 -16.09 -5.07
CA GLN A 131 -3.36 -15.43 -5.85
C GLN A 131 -2.89 -14.06 -6.33
N LEU A 132 -2.27 -13.25 -5.46
CA LEU A 132 -1.75 -11.93 -5.81
C LEU A 132 -0.63 -11.98 -6.85
N MET A 133 0.28 -12.95 -6.74
CA MET A 133 1.42 -13.07 -7.65
C MET A 133 1.04 -13.67 -9.01
N ASN A 134 -0.01 -14.51 -9.06
CA ASN A 134 -0.48 -15.14 -10.30
C ASN A 134 -1.54 -14.30 -11.02
N ASN A 135 -2.22 -13.40 -10.29
CA ASN A 135 -3.13 -12.45 -10.91
C ASN A 135 -2.31 -11.41 -11.68
N ASN A 136 -2.31 -11.52 -13.00
CA ASN A 136 -1.87 -10.46 -13.90
C ASN A 136 -2.89 -9.31 -13.96
N GLU A 137 -3.61 -9.02 -12.87
CA GLU A 137 -4.65 -7.98 -12.81
C GLU A 137 -4.00 -6.59 -12.90
N SER A 138 -3.60 -6.27 -14.12
CA SER A 138 -3.69 -4.95 -14.71
C SER A 138 -5.17 -4.68 -14.91
N ASP A 139 -5.93 -4.56 -13.82
CA ASP A 139 -7.35 -4.20 -13.90
C ASP A 139 -7.42 -2.74 -14.34
N THR A 140 -7.46 -2.62 -15.66
CA THR A 140 -7.90 -1.47 -16.44
C THR A 140 -9.15 -0.91 -15.78
N ILE A 141 -9.03 0.30 -15.22
CA ILE A 141 -10.16 1.21 -14.99
C ILE A 141 -10.25 2.13 -16.20
#